data_AF-A0A4U9QXZ5-F1
#
_entry.id   AF-A0A4U9QXZ5-F1
#
_cell.length_a   1.000
_cell.length_b   1.000
_cell.length_c   1.000
_cell.angle_alpha   90.00
_cell.angle_beta   90.00
_cell.angle_gamma   90.00
#
_symmetry.space_group_name_H-M   'P 1'
#
loop_
_entity.id
_entity.type
_entity.pdbx_description
1 polymer ?
#
loop_
_entity_poly.entity_id
_entity_poly.type
_entity_poly.pdbx_seq_one_letter_code
_entity_poly.pdbx_strand_id
1 'polypeptide(L)'
;MSTYVGGIETIVSEKVKLLFEKENVSGVEYEPIYQMGKENKIVNGFYHLILHEGIGEIIEPSIIEKGQLCHECGEYEYFLCKTLLNFNRETWKELDICYTQNWFGGSLSKFKDIIISNKLYKILVENNIKNVYFQPAYFVD
;
A
#
# COMPACT_ATOMS: atom_id res chain seq x y z
N MET A 1 -20.79 8.59 8.78
CA MET A 1 -19.94 7.97 9.82
C MET A 1 -18.72 7.41 9.11
N SER A 2 -17.53 7.97 9.29
CA SER A 2 -16.31 7.33 8.78
C SER A 2 -15.91 6.25 9.78
N THR A 3 -16.20 4.99 9.46
CA THR A 3 -15.48 3.88 10.08
C THR A 3 -14.01 4.02 9.66
N TYR A 4 -13.13 4.28 10.63
CA TYR A 4 -11.69 4.21 10.41
C TYR A 4 -11.37 2.79 9.92
N VAL A 5 -11.14 2.65 8.62
CA VAL A 5 -10.54 1.44 8.06
C VAL A 5 -9.05 1.68 8.20
N GLY A 6 -8.45 1.15 9.27
CA GLY A 6 -7.02 1.26 9.54
C GLY A 6 -6.23 0.55 8.46
N GLY A 7 -6.04 1.22 7.32
CA GLY A 7 -5.37 0.70 6.16
C GLY A 7 -4.45 1.78 5.64
N ILE A 8 -3.14 1.49 5.68
CA ILE A 8 -2.06 2.19 4.98
C ILE A 8 -2.11 3.71 5.12
N GLU A 9 -1.33 4.19 6.07
CA GLU A 9 -1.18 5.61 6.38
C GLU A 9 -0.27 6.29 5.35
N THR A 10 -0.74 6.50 4.12
CA THR A 10 0.05 7.12 3.05
C THR A 10 -0.43 8.53 2.74
N ILE A 11 0.43 9.51 2.99
CA ILE A 11 0.19 10.91 2.61
C ILE A 11 0.99 11.23 1.36
N VAL A 12 0.33 11.84 0.37
CA VAL A 12 0.96 12.28 -0.87
C VAL A 12 0.78 13.78 -1.07
N SER A 13 1.77 14.40 -1.72
CA SER A 13 1.66 15.79 -2.16
C SER A 13 0.64 15.94 -3.29
N GLU A 14 0.09 17.16 -3.44
CA GLU A 14 -0.76 17.53 -4.58
C GLU A 14 -0.09 17.24 -5.93
N LYS A 15 1.23 17.42 -6.04
CA LYS A 15 2.00 17.07 -7.25
C LYS A 15 1.83 15.60 -7.64
N VAL A 16 1.88 14.69 -6.66
CA VAL A 16 1.74 13.24 -6.89
C VAL A 16 0.30 12.90 -7.24
N LYS A 17 -0.68 13.49 -6.54
CA LYS A 17 -2.10 13.35 -6.88
C LYS A 17 -2.39 13.76 -8.32
N LEU A 18 -1.97 14.97 -8.71
CA LEU A 18 -2.19 15.48 -10.07
C LEU A 18 -1.50 14.62 -11.14
N LEU A 19 -0.31 14.09 -10.83
CA LEU A 19 0.38 13.15 -11.72
C LEU A 19 -0.42 11.86 -11.89
N PHE A 20 -0.94 11.29 -10.81
CA PHE A 20 -1.71 10.05 -10.85
C PHE A 20 -3.04 10.24 -11.60
N GLU A 21 -3.71 11.36 -11.38
CA GLU A 21 -4.93 11.73 -12.11
C GLU A 21 -4.64 11.91 -13.61
N LYS A 22 -3.55 12.60 -13.96
CA LYS A 22 -3.14 12.81 -15.37
C LYS A 22 -2.84 11.49 -16.08
N GLU A 23 -2.17 10.56 -15.40
CA GLU A 23 -1.76 9.26 -15.98
C GLU A 23 -2.83 8.16 -15.81
N ASN A 24 -4.01 8.51 -15.28
CA ASN A 24 -5.12 7.60 -15.00
C ASN A 24 -4.67 6.36 -14.19
N VAL A 25 -3.96 6.59 -13.08
CA VAL A 25 -3.50 5.54 -12.17
C VAL A 25 -4.70 4.92 -11.46
N SER A 26 -4.87 3.61 -11.58
CA SER A 26 -5.97 2.86 -10.97
C SER A 26 -5.60 2.29 -9.59
N GLY A 27 -6.62 2.02 -8.75
CA GLY A 27 -6.45 1.43 -7.41
C GLY A 27 -6.27 2.43 -6.27
N VAL A 28 -6.48 3.72 -6.53
CA VAL A 28 -6.33 4.82 -5.57
C VAL A 28 -7.55 5.73 -5.48
N GLU A 29 -7.76 6.29 -4.29
CA GLU A 29 -8.61 7.44 -4.02
C GLU A 29 -7.84 8.46 -3.16
N TYR A 30 -8.41 9.65 -3.03
CA TYR A 30 -7.79 10.76 -2.28
C TYR A 30 -8.80 11.40 -1.34
N GLU A 31 -8.41 11.50 -0.07
CA GLU A 31 -9.14 12.25 0.94
C GLU A 31 -8.33 13.47 1.40
N PRO A 32 -8.98 14.62 1.69
CA PRO A 32 -8.30 15.77 2.26
C PRO A 32 -7.76 15.45 3.66
N ILE A 33 -6.62 16.05 3.99
CA ILE A 33 -6.05 15.98 5.33
C ILE A 33 -6.58 17.14 6.16
N TYR A 34 -6.93 16.86 7.42
CA TYR A 34 -7.47 17.87 8.32
C TYR A 34 -6.51 18.12 9.49
N GLN A 35 -6.26 19.40 9.77
CA GLN A 35 -5.66 19.83 11.02
C GLN A 35 -6.76 19.93 12.08
N MET A 36 -6.62 19.17 13.17
CA MET A 36 -7.54 19.21 14.30
C MET A 36 -7.30 20.47 15.15
N GLY A 37 -8.39 21.14 15.54
CA GLY A 37 -8.37 22.35 16.35
C GLY A 37 -9.75 22.67 16.91
N LYS A 38 -9.97 23.93 17.35
CA LYS A 38 -11.32 24.39 17.73
C LYS A 38 -12.31 24.29 16.55
N GLU A 39 -11.79 24.47 15.34
CA GLU A 39 -12.46 24.17 14.09
C GLU A 39 -11.46 23.35 13.25
N ASN A 40 -11.93 22.27 12.62
CA ASN A 40 -11.11 21.47 11.73
C ASN A 40 -10.84 22.25 10.45
N LYS A 41 -9.58 22.27 9.99
CA LYS A 41 -9.17 22.96 8.76
C LYS A 41 -8.51 22.01 7.79
N ILE A 42 -8.83 22.13 6.50
CA ILE A 42 -8.16 21.38 5.45
C ILE A 42 -6.71 21.86 5.34
N VAL A 43 -5.78 20.92 5.29
CA VAL A 43 -4.37 21.17 5.01
C VAL A 43 -4.17 21.08 3.50
N ASN A 44 -3.94 22.23 2.86
CA ASN A 44 -3.74 22.29 1.42
C ASN A 44 -2.41 21.65 1.00
N GLY A 45 -2.36 21.12 -0.23
CA GLY A 45 -1.15 20.57 -0.83
C GLY A 45 -0.83 19.12 -0.44
N PHE A 46 -1.61 18.51 0.45
CA PHE A 46 -1.43 17.12 0.89
C PHE A 46 -2.76 16.37 0.92
N TYR A 47 -2.72 15.10 0.55
CA TYR A 47 -3.87 14.22 0.49
C TYR A 47 -3.55 12.88 1.11
N HIS A 48 -4.52 12.29 1.79
CA HIS A 48 -4.45 10.90 2.22
C HIS A 48 -4.74 10.02 1.00
N LEU A 49 -3.79 9.17 0.63
CA LEU A 49 -3.92 8.20 -0.45
C LEU A 49 -4.63 6.96 0.10
N ILE A 50 -5.84 6.70 -0.37
CA ILE A 50 -6.62 5.52 -0.02
C ILE A 50 -6.37 4.44 -1.08
N LEU A 51 -6.02 3.24 -0.64
CA LEU A 51 -5.88 2.07 -1.52
C LEU A 51 -7.07 1.13 -1.30
N HIS A 52 -7.72 0.69 -2.37
CA HIS A 52 -8.94 -0.12 -2.27
C HIS A 52 -8.66 -1.60 -2.12
N GLU A 53 -7.60 -2.07 -2.76
CA GLU A 53 -7.45 -3.47 -3.09
C GLU A 53 -6.15 -4.04 -2.54
N GLY A 54 -6.27 -5.24 -1.97
CA GLY A 54 -5.13 -6.02 -1.51
C GLY A 54 -4.77 -7.09 -2.54
N ILE A 55 -3.49 -7.20 -2.90
CA ILE A 55 -2.95 -8.38 -3.57
C ILE A 55 -2.80 -9.51 -2.56
N GLY A 56 -2.99 -10.75 -3.00
CA GLY A 56 -3.09 -11.95 -2.16
C GLY A 56 -1.92 -12.17 -1.19
N GLU A 57 -1.97 -13.29 -0.47
CA GLU A 57 -0.89 -13.61 0.47
C GLU A 57 0.47 -13.75 -0.22
N ILE A 58 1.53 -13.43 0.52
CA ILE A 58 2.90 -13.78 0.13
C ILE A 58 3.03 -15.31 0.16
N ILE A 59 3.59 -15.87 -0.90
CA ILE A 59 3.75 -17.31 -1.09
C ILE A 59 5.21 -17.69 -1.30
N GLU A 60 5.50 -18.99 -1.27
CA GLU A 60 6.79 -19.51 -1.73
C GLU A 60 7.07 -19.08 -3.18
N PRO A 61 8.33 -18.76 -3.56
CA PRO A 61 9.57 -19.01 -2.83
C PRO A 61 9.96 -17.94 -1.79
N SER A 62 9.06 -17.02 -1.41
CA SER A 62 9.36 -16.11 -0.31
C SER A 62 9.57 -16.88 1.00
N ILE A 63 10.66 -16.57 1.72
CA ILE A 63 10.91 -17.15 3.03
C ILE A 63 10.16 -16.34 4.07
N ILE A 64 9.10 -16.93 4.62
CA ILE A 64 8.17 -16.28 5.57
C ILE A 64 8.34 -16.89 6.96
N GLU A 65 8.44 -16.04 7.97
CA GLU A 65 8.34 -16.41 9.38
C GLU A 65 7.09 -15.76 9.95
N LYS A 66 6.14 -16.56 10.45
CA LYS A 66 4.86 -16.05 10.94
C LYS A 66 4.42 -16.73 12.23
N GLY A 67 3.81 -15.95 13.11
CA GLY A 67 3.25 -16.41 14.38
C GLY A 67 1.91 -17.13 14.21
N GLN A 68 1.16 -17.25 15.30
CA GLN A 68 -0.20 -17.80 15.24
C GLN A 68 -1.14 -16.83 14.52
N LEU A 69 -2.04 -17.39 13.68
CA LEU A 69 -3.11 -16.65 13.05
C LEU A 69 -4.24 -16.42 14.07
N CYS A 70 -4.64 -15.16 14.26
CA CYS A 70 -5.86 -14.84 14.98
C CYS A 70 -7.07 -15.09 14.08
N HIS A 71 -7.93 -16.04 14.45
CA HIS A 71 -9.12 -16.37 13.69
C HIS A 71 -10.23 -15.30 13.75
N GLU A 72 -10.15 -14.36 14.69
CA GLU A 72 -11.12 -13.26 14.82
C GLU A 72 -10.80 -12.10 13.87
N CYS A 73 -9.53 -11.67 13.81
CA CYS A 73 -9.13 -10.53 12.97
C CYS A 73 -8.43 -10.93 11.66
N GLY A 74 -8.06 -12.20 11.48
CA GLY A 74 -7.36 -12.69 10.28
C GLY A 74 -5.89 -12.28 10.20
N GLU A 75 -5.30 -11.76 11.27
CA GLU A 75 -3.89 -11.34 11.30
C GLU A 75 -3.00 -12.34 12.04
N TYR A 76 -1.77 -12.49 11.57
CA TYR A 76 -0.73 -13.21 12.30
C TYR A 76 -0.14 -12.34 13.43
N GLU A 77 0.22 -12.94 14.55
CA GLU A 77 0.91 -12.24 15.67
C GLU A 77 2.13 -11.46 15.18
N TYR A 78 2.91 -12.07 14.31
CA TYR A 78 3.96 -11.46 13.51
C TYR A 78 3.97 -12.09 12.11
N PHE A 79 4.41 -11.33 11.11
CA PHE A 79 4.62 -11.81 9.75
C PHE A 79 5.86 -11.14 9.18
N LEU A 80 6.93 -11.90 8.96
CA LEU A 80 8.21 -11.41 8.49
C LEU A 80 8.55 -12.10 7.17
N CYS A 81 8.91 -11.32 6.15
CA CYS A 81 9.44 -11.84 4.90
C CYS A 81 10.94 -11.56 4.83
N LYS A 82 11.76 -12.59 4.61
CA LYS A 82 13.23 -12.50 4.59
C LYS A 82 13.82 -12.34 3.19
N THR A 83 12.97 -12.41 2.17
CA THR A 83 13.34 -12.40 0.75
C THR A 83 12.41 -11.48 -0.02
N LEU A 84 12.59 -11.40 -1.35
CA LEU A 84 11.67 -10.67 -2.23
C LEU A 84 10.26 -11.28 -2.15
N LEU A 85 9.27 -10.44 -2.40
CA LEU A 85 7.85 -10.79 -2.31
C LEU A 85 7.44 -11.60 -3.55
N ASN A 86 6.78 -12.73 -3.33
CA ASN A 86 6.20 -13.57 -4.38
C ASN A 86 4.69 -13.69 -4.11
N PHE A 87 3.89 -13.54 -5.16
CA PHE A 87 2.44 -13.61 -5.12
C PHE A 87 1.94 -14.60 -6.15
N ASN A 88 0.80 -15.23 -5.91
CA ASN A 88 0.12 -15.97 -6.98
C ASN A 88 -0.39 -14.97 -8.03
N ARG A 89 -0.09 -15.22 -9.31
CA ARG A 89 -0.45 -14.36 -10.44
C ARG A 89 -1.93 -14.02 -10.48
N GLU A 90 -2.81 -14.97 -10.14
CA GLU A 90 -4.26 -14.82 -10.21
C GLU A 90 -4.81 -13.78 -9.22
N THR A 91 -4.04 -13.44 -8.19
CA THR A 91 -4.44 -12.47 -7.17
C THR A 91 -4.29 -11.02 -7.63
N TRP A 92 -3.63 -10.78 -8.77
CA TRP A 92 -3.46 -9.45 -9.34
C TRP A 92 -4.66 -9.00 -10.14
N LYS A 93 -5.30 -7.90 -9.71
CA LYS A 93 -6.49 -7.32 -10.35
C LYS A 93 -6.20 -6.34 -11.49
N GLU A 94 -4.99 -6.38 -12.06
CA GLU A 94 -4.56 -5.46 -13.14
C GLU A 94 -4.62 -3.96 -12.78
N LEU A 95 -4.54 -3.63 -11.49
CA LEU A 95 -4.49 -2.25 -11.00
C LEU A 95 -3.08 -1.66 -11.13
N ASP A 96 -2.94 -0.34 -11.06
CA ASP A 96 -1.61 0.28 -11.07
C ASP A 96 -0.94 0.28 -9.69
N ILE A 97 -1.72 0.21 -8.62
CA ILE A 97 -1.25 0.19 -7.24
C ILE A 97 -2.26 -0.54 -6.36
N CYS A 98 -1.74 -1.28 -5.40
CA CYS A 98 -2.50 -2.00 -4.40
C CYS A 98 -1.65 -2.18 -3.15
N TYR A 99 -2.15 -2.91 -2.16
CA TYR A 99 -1.39 -3.25 -0.97
C TYR A 99 -1.23 -4.74 -0.72
N THR A 100 -0.26 -5.13 0.10
CA THR A 100 -0.16 -6.52 0.56
C THR A 100 -1.28 -6.87 1.52
N GLN A 101 -1.95 -8.01 1.32
CA GLN A 101 -2.93 -8.50 2.30
C GLN A 101 -2.30 -8.79 3.66
N ASN A 102 -1.06 -9.29 3.68
CA ASN A 102 -0.32 -9.52 4.92
C ASN A 102 0.16 -8.20 5.55
N TRP A 103 0.12 -8.16 6.88
CA TRP A 103 0.66 -7.09 7.72
C TRP A 103 2.06 -7.48 8.20
N PHE A 104 3.10 -6.86 7.66
CA PHE A 104 4.48 -7.15 8.01
C PHE A 104 4.88 -6.49 9.33
N GLY A 105 5.65 -7.22 10.14
CA GLY A 105 6.12 -6.75 11.44
C GLY A 105 5.66 -7.63 12.59
N GLY A 106 5.68 -7.07 13.80
CA GLY A 106 5.32 -7.77 15.05
C GLY A 106 4.21 -7.07 15.81
N SER A 107 3.86 -7.59 16.99
CA SER A 107 2.69 -7.15 17.79
C SER A 107 2.61 -5.65 18.07
N LEU A 108 3.75 -4.93 18.13
CA LEU A 108 3.81 -3.50 18.42
C LEU A 108 3.79 -2.61 17.18
N SER A 109 4.15 -3.13 16.00
CA SER A 109 4.21 -2.36 14.77
C SER A 109 4.04 -3.29 13.58
N LYS A 110 2.90 -3.17 12.90
CA LYS A 110 2.67 -3.84 11.62
C LYS A 110 2.26 -2.84 10.55
N PHE A 111 2.69 -3.09 9.32
CA PHE A 111 2.36 -2.27 8.17
C PHE A 111 2.11 -3.15 6.94
N LYS A 112 1.39 -2.61 5.97
CA LYS A 112 1.26 -3.22 4.65
C LYS A 112 2.21 -2.52 3.69
N ASP A 113 2.82 -3.28 2.81
CA ASP A 113 3.61 -2.72 1.73
C ASP A 113 2.72 -2.29 0.56
N ILE A 114 3.20 -1.30 -0.19
CA ILE A 114 2.57 -0.83 -1.42
C ILE A 114 3.17 -1.59 -2.59
N ILE A 115 2.31 -2.24 -3.38
CA ILE A 115 2.70 -2.92 -4.62
C ILE A 115 2.24 -2.06 -5.79
N ILE A 116 3.14 -1.83 -6.75
CA ILE A 116 2.86 -1.01 -7.93
C ILE A 116 3.12 -1.78 -9.22
N SER A 117 2.40 -1.43 -10.27
CA SER A 117 2.64 -1.94 -11.61
C SER A 117 3.96 -1.40 -12.19
N ASN A 118 4.53 -2.12 -13.16
CA ASN A 118 5.68 -1.62 -13.93
C ASN A 118 5.37 -0.32 -14.69
N LYS A 119 4.10 -0.08 -15.05
CA LYS A 119 3.64 1.19 -15.64
C LYS A 119 3.82 2.33 -14.63
N LEU A 120 3.30 2.17 -13.42
CA LEU A 120 3.40 3.20 -12.38
C LEU A 120 4.86 3.42 -11.95
N TYR A 121 5.67 2.36 -11.84
CA TYR A 121 7.11 2.48 -11.58
C TYR A 121 7.79 3.43 -12.59
N LYS A 122 7.55 3.24 -13.90
CA LYS A 122 8.12 4.10 -14.96
C LYS A 122 7.67 5.55 -14.80
N ILE A 123 6.37 5.78 -14.58
CA ILE A 123 5.81 7.12 -14.35
C ILE A 123 6.53 7.82 -13.20
N LEU A 124 6.73 7.13 -12.06
CA LEU A 124 7.39 7.70 -10.88
C LEU A 124 8.85 8.05 -11.15
N VAL A 125 9.58 7.18 -11.84
CA VAL A 125 11.00 7.38 -12.19
C VAL A 125 11.17 8.52 -13.19
N GLU A 126 10.39 8.53 -14.27
CA GLU A 126 10.45 9.55 -15.31
C GLU A 126 10.10 10.95 -14.78
N ASN A 127 9.19 11.03 -13.80
CA ASN A 127 8.81 12.28 -13.13
C ASN A 127 9.72 12.65 -11.95
N ASN A 128 10.82 11.92 -11.75
CA ASN A 128 11.82 12.15 -10.70
C ASN A 128 11.19 12.30 -9.31
N ILE A 129 10.25 11.43 -8.96
CA ILE A 129 9.73 11.36 -7.59
C ILE A 129 10.87 10.95 -6.66
N LYS A 130 11.11 11.77 -5.63
CA LYS A 130 12.26 11.63 -4.71
C LYS A 130 11.86 10.86 -3.46
N ASN A 131 12.86 10.37 -2.72
CA ASN A 131 12.69 9.69 -1.43
C ASN A 131 11.79 8.45 -1.51
N VAL A 132 11.86 7.74 -2.63
CA VAL A 132 11.18 6.46 -2.86
C VAL A 132 12.23 5.38 -3.06
N TYR A 133 11.92 4.18 -2.57
CA TYR A 133 12.72 2.99 -2.76
C TYR A 133 11.85 1.92 -3.40
N PHE A 134 12.37 1.25 -4.41
CA PHE A 134 11.64 0.22 -5.16
C PHE A 134 12.41 -1.08 -5.07
N GLN A 135 11.67 -2.17 -4.82
CA GLN A 135 12.16 -3.53 -4.95
C GLN A 135 11.22 -4.31 -5.88
N PRO A 136 11.76 -5.26 -6.66
CA PRO A 136 10.92 -6.12 -7.47
C PRO A 136 10.08 -7.04 -6.56
N ALA A 137 8.84 -7.25 -6.99
CA ALA A 137 8.00 -8.35 -6.55
C ALA A 137 7.74 -9.28 -7.74
N TYR A 138 7.46 -10.54 -7.46
CA TYR A 138 7.31 -11.58 -8.48
C TYR A 138 5.93 -12.21 -8.43
N PHE A 139 5.50 -12.67 -9.58
CA PHE A 139 4.35 -13.56 -9.70
C PHE A 139 4.83 -14.99 -9.91
N VAL A 140 4.13 -15.92 -9.26
CA VAL A 140 4.27 -17.37 -9.44
C VAL A 140 2.99 -17.85 -10.13
N ASP A 141 3.16 -18.74 -11.13
CA ASP A 141 2.09 -19.39 -11.89
C ASP A 141 1.66 -20.71 -11.25
#